data_AF-A0A0B5AYC5-F1
#
_entry.id   AF-A0A0B5AYC5-F1
#
_cell.length_a   1.000
_cell.length_b   1.000
_cell.length_c   1.000
_cell.angle_alpha   90.00
_cell.angle_beta   90.00
_cell.angle_gamma   90.00
#
_symmetry.space_group_name_H-M   'P 1'
#
loop_
_entity.id
_entity.type
_entity.pdbx_description
1 polymer ?
#
loop_
_entity_poly.entity_id
_entity_poly.type
_entity_poly.pdbx_seq_one_letter_code
_entity_poly.pdbx_strand_id
1 'polypeptide(L)'
;MNHFAMDWWMKEEEKRKNLQTANQVHLINNQLSNAIMRLSADVKKEEYREFESEYNRHLVQSGIWYLRYANNFENPLVMGVQAAWIAFIFEQEESKGNLNNLRYTEHEFRRLLNQVKMQDYQAFHQILHLFPHLQSWQ
;
A
#
# COMPACT_ATOMS: atom_id res chain seq x y z
N MET A 1 29.77 12.10 30.44
CA MET A 1 29.18 12.45 29.14
C MET A 1 28.28 13.66 29.32
N ASN A 2 28.44 14.68 28.48
CA ASN A 2 27.71 15.93 28.58
C ASN A 2 26.24 15.68 28.18
N HIS A 3 25.26 15.94 29.06
CA HIS A 3 23.83 15.68 28.78
C HIS A 3 23.37 16.30 27.46
N PHE A 4 23.86 17.50 27.14
CA PHE A 4 23.59 18.18 25.87
C PHE A 4 24.01 17.39 24.62
N ALA A 5 25.17 16.71 24.68
CA ALA A 5 25.66 15.92 23.55
C ALA A 5 24.83 14.63 23.37
N MET A 6 24.34 14.05 24.46
CA MET A 6 23.46 12.88 24.42
C MET A 6 22.08 13.25 23.88
N ASP A 7 21.50 14.36 24.36
CA ASP A 7 20.18 14.84 23.91
C ASP A 7 20.19 15.22 22.42
N TRP A 8 21.26 15.87 21.96
CA TRP A 8 21.44 16.17 20.55
C TRP A 8 21.55 14.89 19.70
N TRP A 9 22.38 13.94 20.13
CA TRP A 9 22.56 12.67 19.41
C TRP A 9 21.26 11.87 19.33
N MET A 10 20.49 11.79 20.42
CA MET A 10 19.20 11.11 20.46
C MET A 10 18.19 11.72 19.47
N LYS A 11 18.11 13.06 19.40
CA LYS A 11 17.24 13.75 18.44
C LYS A 11 17.65 13.51 16.99
N GLU A 12 18.95 13.50 16.71
CA GLU A 12 19.44 13.28 15.35
C GLU A 12 19.23 11.84 14.90
N GLU A 13 19.41 10.88 15.82
CA GLU A 13 19.12 9.47 15.59
C GLU A 13 17.62 9.21 15.36
N GLU A 14 16.75 9.90 16.09
CA GLU A 14 15.30 9.86 15.88
C GLU A 14 14.91 10.40 14.49
N LYS A 15 15.45 11.56 14.09
CA LYS A 15 15.23 12.10 12.74
C LYS A 15 15.70 11.13 11.66
N ARG A 16 16.86 10.51 11.83
CA ARG A 16 17.42 9.53 10.89
C ARG A 16 16.46 8.34 10.71
N LYS A 17 15.92 7.81 11.82
CA LYS A 17 14.92 6.73 11.79
C LYS A 17 13.64 7.17 11.08
N ASN A 18 13.12 8.35 11.40
CA ASN A 18 11.91 8.88 10.77
C ASN A 18 12.08 9.05 9.25
N LEU A 19 13.23 9.55 8.80
CA LEU A 19 13.56 9.65 7.39
C LEU A 19 13.66 8.28 6.71
N GLN A 20 14.26 7.29 7.39
CA GLN A 20 14.32 5.92 6.86
C GLN A 20 12.92 5.32 6.70
N THR A 21 12.04 5.48 7.69
CA THR A 21 10.65 5.03 7.62
C THR A 21 9.89 5.72 6.49
N ALA A 22 10.00 7.05 6.37
CA ALA A 22 9.35 7.80 5.30
C ALA A 22 9.81 7.34 3.91
N ASN A 23 11.12 7.11 3.73
CA ASN A 23 11.67 6.59 2.48
C ASN A 23 11.17 5.18 2.15
N GLN A 24 11.04 4.31 3.16
CA GLN A 24 10.50 2.96 2.97
C GLN A 24 9.02 3.00 2.57
N VAL A 25 8.20 3.82 3.25
CA VAL A 25 6.78 4.02 2.89
C VAL A 25 6.66 4.53 1.46
N HIS A 26 7.47 5.51 1.07
CA HIS A 26 7.54 6.03 -0.30
C HIS A 26 7.87 4.94 -1.32
N LEU A 27 8.87 4.10 -1.04
CA LEU A 27 9.26 3.00 -1.91
C LEU A 27 8.14 1.97 -2.09
N ILE A 28 7.48 1.57 -0.99
CA ILE A 28 6.42 0.56 -1.04
C ILE A 28 5.20 1.11 -1.79
N ASN A 29 4.79 2.34 -1.52
CA ASN A 29 3.71 3.01 -2.26
C ASN A 29 3.99 3.08 -3.78
N ASN A 30 5.24 3.37 -4.17
CA ASN A 30 5.65 3.33 -5.58
C ASN A 30 5.52 1.92 -6.17
N GLN A 31 5.97 0.89 -5.44
CA GLN A 31 5.87 -0.49 -5.89
C GLN A 31 4.42 -0.96 -6.04
N LEU A 32 3.55 -0.60 -5.09
CA LEU A 32 2.12 -0.88 -5.15
C LEU A 32 1.44 -0.11 -6.29
N SER A 33 1.81 1.15 -6.52
CA SER A 33 1.29 1.93 -7.65
C SER A 33 1.66 1.30 -8.99
N ASN A 34 2.89 0.78 -9.11
CA ASN A 34 3.33 0.05 -10.31
C ASN A 34 2.62 -1.30 -10.47
N ALA A 35 2.30 -2.00 -9.38
CA ALA A 35 1.50 -3.22 -9.41
C ALA A 35 0.07 -2.93 -9.88
N ILE A 36 -0.55 -1.87 -9.35
CA ILE A 36 -1.89 -1.42 -9.77
C ILE A 36 -1.88 -1.06 -11.25
N MET A 37 -0.89 -0.30 -11.73
CA MET A 37 -0.79 0.08 -13.14
C MET A 37 -0.67 -1.14 -14.06
N ARG A 38 0.09 -2.17 -13.66
CA ARG A 38 0.19 -3.45 -14.39
C ARG A 38 -1.14 -4.20 -14.42
N LEU A 39 -1.77 -4.38 -13.26
CA LEU A 39 -3.12 -4.98 -13.19
C LEU A 39 -4.12 -4.23 -14.07
N SER A 40 -4.01 -2.91 -14.11
CA SER A 40 -4.82 -2.02 -14.92
C SER A 40 -4.76 -2.30 -16.43
N ALA A 41 -3.71 -2.97 -16.90
CA ALA A 41 -3.57 -3.41 -18.29
C ALA A 41 -4.17 -4.81 -18.52
N ASP A 42 -4.23 -5.64 -17.48
CA ASP A 42 -4.70 -7.02 -17.55
C ASP A 42 -6.19 -7.18 -17.21
N VAL A 43 -6.78 -6.20 -16.50
CA VAL A 43 -8.18 -6.22 -16.06
C VAL A 43 -9.02 -5.13 -16.72
N LYS A 44 -10.32 -5.36 -16.83
CA LYS A 44 -11.29 -4.38 -17.34
C LYS A 44 -11.71 -3.41 -16.23
N LYS A 45 -11.11 -2.22 -16.19
CA LYS A 45 -11.33 -1.20 -15.15
C LYS A 45 -12.79 -0.85 -14.93
N GLU A 46 -13.61 -0.87 -15.98
CA GLU A 46 -15.02 -0.53 -15.94
C GLU A 46 -15.81 -1.41 -14.95
N GLU A 47 -15.40 -2.67 -14.78
CA GLU A 47 -16.02 -3.64 -13.88
C GLU A 47 -15.79 -3.30 -12.39
N TYR A 48 -14.86 -2.37 -12.11
CA TYR A 48 -14.44 -2.02 -10.76
C TYR A 48 -14.90 -0.63 -10.29
N ARG A 49 -15.51 0.17 -11.17
CA ARG A 49 -15.83 1.59 -10.91
C ARG A 49 -16.68 1.83 -9.68
N GLU A 50 -17.63 0.94 -9.39
CA GLU A 50 -18.53 1.12 -8.25
C GLU A 50 -17.80 1.01 -6.90
N PHE A 51 -16.72 0.24 -6.86
CA PHE A 51 -15.90 0.05 -5.67
C PHE A 51 -14.86 1.16 -5.48
N GLU A 52 -14.43 1.82 -6.56
CA GLU A 52 -13.37 2.84 -6.51
C GLU A 52 -13.64 3.94 -5.47
N SER A 53 -14.91 4.32 -5.28
CA SER A 53 -15.29 5.38 -4.34
C SER A 53 -14.85 5.08 -2.89
N GLU A 54 -14.93 3.81 -2.47
CA GLU A 54 -14.54 3.37 -1.13
C GLU A 54 -13.03 3.48 -0.90
N TYR A 55 -12.22 3.21 -1.93
CA TYR A 55 -10.77 3.30 -1.82
C TYR A 55 -10.27 4.75 -2.00
N ASN A 56 -10.86 5.48 -2.96
CA ASN A 56 -10.47 6.85 -3.30
C ASN A 56 -10.66 7.84 -2.15
N ARG A 57 -11.61 7.61 -1.23
CA ARG A 57 -11.84 8.48 -0.06
C ARG A 57 -10.61 8.60 0.86
N HIS A 58 -9.67 7.66 0.76
CA HIS A 58 -8.44 7.62 1.56
C HIS A 58 -7.23 8.20 0.81
N LEU A 59 -7.41 8.67 -0.43
CA LEU A 59 -6.35 9.21 -1.28
C LEU A 59 -6.50 10.73 -1.40
N VAL A 60 -5.38 11.44 -1.42
CA VAL A 60 -5.36 12.89 -1.62
C VAL A 60 -5.50 13.17 -3.11
N GLN A 61 -6.68 13.69 -3.50
CA GLN A 61 -6.98 14.23 -4.84
C GLN A 61 -6.60 13.29 -6.01
N SER A 62 -6.60 11.98 -5.79
CA SER A 62 -6.15 10.97 -6.76
C SER A 62 -7.17 9.84 -6.90
N GLY A 63 -7.06 9.09 -7.99
CA GLY A 63 -7.78 7.82 -8.13
C GLY A 63 -6.87 6.64 -7.76
N ILE A 64 -7.45 5.55 -7.27
CA ILE A 64 -6.71 4.36 -6.83
C ILE A 64 -5.91 3.72 -7.98
N TRP A 65 -6.40 3.84 -9.21
CA TRP A 65 -5.70 3.42 -10.42
C TRP A 65 -4.48 4.27 -10.79
N TYR A 66 -4.43 5.53 -10.33
CA TYR A 66 -3.38 6.47 -10.68
C TYR A 66 -3.20 7.55 -9.62
N LEU A 67 -2.20 7.35 -8.76
CA LEU A 67 -1.78 8.33 -7.76
C LEU A 67 -1.04 9.49 -8.43
N ARG A 68 -1.45 10.73 -8.14
CA ARG A 68 -0.87 11.94 -8.75
C ARG A 68 0.05 12.73 -7.85
N TYR A 69 -0.17 12.69 -6.53
CA TYR A 69 0.47 13.59 -5.58
C TYR A 69 1.49 12.86 -4.69
N ALA A 70 2.64 13.51 -4.48
CA ALA A 70 3.73 13.01 -3.62
C ALA A 70 3.25 12.65 -2.21
N ASN A 71 2.32 13.43 -1.64
CA ASN A 71 1.75 13.20 -0.32
C ASN A 71 1.10 11.81 -0.18
N ASN A 72 0.61 11.22 -1.27
CA ASN A 72 0.07 9.86 -1.24
C ASN A 72 1.18 8.84 -1.02
N PHE A 73 2.37 9.06 -1.61
CA PHE A 73 3.49 8.15 -1.47
C PHE A 73 4.16 8.24 -0.08
N GLU A 74 4.01 9.35 0.62
CA GLU A 74 4.55 9.50 1.98
C GLU A 74 3.60 8.99 3.07
N ASN A 75 2.37 8.59 2.72
CA ASN A 75 1.33 8.22 3.67
C ASN A 75 1.25 6.68 3.86
N PRO A 76 1.45 6.16 5.09
CA PRO A 76 1.30 4.73 5.38
C PRO A 76 -0.13 4.20 5.18
N LEU A 77 -1.15 5.04 5.32
CA LEU A 77 -2.53 4.64 5.06
C LEU A 77 -2.74 4.32 3.58
N VAL A 78 -2.17 5.12 2.68
CA VAL A 78 -2.28 4.91 1.22
C VAL A 78 -1.68 3.56 0.84
N MET A 79 -0.58 3.16 1.48
CA MET A 79 0.06 1.87 1.28
C MET A 79 -0.91 0.71 1.53
N GLY A 80 -1.63 0.77 2.64
CA GLY A 80 -2.64 -0.24 2.95
C GLY A 80 -3.86 -0.19 2.02
N VAL A 81 -4.31 1.01 1.62
CA VAL A 81 -5.44 1.17 0.69
C VAL A 81 -5.09 0.57 -0.68
N GLN A 82 -3.88 0.81 -1.18
CA GLN A 82 -3.39 0.21 -2.42
C GLN A 82 -3.29 -1.32 -2.31
N ALA A 83 -2.80 -1.83 -1.18
CA ALA A 83 -2.72 -3.27 -0.95
C ALA A 83 -4.11 -3.92 -0.90
N ALA A 84 -5.07 -3.30 -0.20
CA ALA A 84 -6.47 -3.75 -0.14
C ALA A 84 -7.14 -3.74 -1.52
N TRP A 85 -6.84 -2.74 -2.35
CA TRP A 85 -7.36 -2.66 -3.73
C TRP A 85 -6.85 -3.80 -4.60
N ILE A 86 -5.54 -4.08 -4.54
CA ILE A 86 -4.93 -5.18 -5.30
C ILE A 86 -5.51 -6.53 -4.85
N ALA A 87 -5.63 -6.76 -3.54
CA ALA A 87 -6.24 -7.97 -3.00
C ALA A 87 -7.69 -8.15 -3.49
N PHE A 88 -8.48 -7.07 -3.44
CA PHE A 88 -9.85 -7.07 -3.95
C PHE A 88 -9.91 -7.46 -5.44
N ILE A 89 -9.04 -6.89 -6.28
CA ILE A 89 -8.98 -7.25 -7.71
C ILE A 89 -8.70 -8.74 -7.87
N PHE A 90 -7.75 -9.30 -7.12
CA PHE A 90 -7.45 -10.73 -7.23
C PHE A 90 -8.61 -11.61 -6.79
N GLU A 91 -9.31 -11.27 -5.71
CA GLU A 91 -10.51 -12.00 -5.27
C GLU A 91 -11.61 -11.98 -6.34
N GLN A 92 -11.83 -10.82 -6.97
CA GLN A 92 -12.79 -10.69 -8.06
C GLN A 92 -12.37 -11.52 -9.28
N GLU A 93 -11.11 -11.45 -9.70
CA GLU A 93 -10.62 -12.22 -10.85
C GLU A 93 -10.55 -13.73 -10.57
N GLU A 94 -10.32 -14.15 -9.32
CA GLU A 94 -10.42 -15.55 -8.91
C GLU A 94 -11.85 -16.06 -9.04
N SER A 95 -12.83 -15.31 -8.56
CA SER A 95 -14.26 -15.69 -8.67
C SER A 95 -14.75 -15.81 -10.12
N LYS A 96 -14.10 -15.09 -11.05
CA LYS A 96 -14.35 -15.15 -12.50
C LYS A 96 -13.56 -16.26 -13.20
N GLY A 97 -12.64 -16.94 -12.51
CA GLY A 97 -11.77 -17.97 -13.08
C GLY A 97 -10.56 -17.45 -13.88
N ASN A 98 -10.24 -16.16 -13.76
CA ASN A 98 -9.18 -15.49 -14.54
C ASN A 98 -7.81 -15.44 -13.84
N LEU A 99 -7.72 -15.85 -12.56
CA LEU A 99 -6.51 -15.71 -11.74
C LEU A 99 -5.27 -16.38 -12.36
N ASN A 100 -5.44 -17.44 -13.15
CA ASN A 100 -4.33 -18.10 -13.84
C ASN A 100 -3.52 -17.15 -14.73
N ASN A 101 -4.15 -16.12 -15.31
CA ASN A 101 -3.51 -15.11 -16.14
C ASN A 101 -2.72 -14.08 -15.31
N LEU A 102 -2.94 -14.04 -13.99
CA LEU A 102 -2.39 -13.04 -13.07
C LEU A 102 -1.42 -13.61 -12.03
N ARG A 103 -1.13 -14.93 -12.05
CA ARG A 103 -0.32 -15.61 -11.02
C ARG A 103 1.03 -14.96 -10.72
N TYR A 104 1.72 -14.45 -11.73
CA TYR A 104 2.99 -13.76 -11.53
C TYR A 104 2.80 -12.47 -10.72
N THR A 105 1.83 -11.65 -11.11
CA THR A 105 1.47 -10.41 -10.42
C THR A 105 0.96 -10.68 -9.00
N GLU A 106 0.22 -11.77 -8.80
CA GLU A 106 -0.25 -12.22 -7.48
C GLU A 106 0.92 -12.61 -6.56
N HIS A 107 1.91 -13.35 -7.06
CA HIS A 107 3.09 -13.72 -6.30
C HIS A 107 3.90 -12.48 -5.87
N GLU A 108 4.10 -11.53 -6.79
CA GLU A 108 4.76 -10.26 -6.47
C GLU A 108 3.98 -9.47 -5.42
N PHE A 109 2.64 -9.45 -5.52
CA PHE A 109 1.79 -8.79 -4.55
C PHE A 109 1.93 -9.39 -3.15
N ARG A 110 1.93 -10.73 -3.00
CA ARG A 110 2.13 -11.37 -1.68
C ARG A 110 3.46 -10.96 -1.03
N ARG A 111 4.51 -10.80 -1.83
CA ARG A 111 5.80 -10.26 -1.34
C ARG A 111 5.66 -8.80 -0.88
N LEU A 112 4.97 -7.96 -1.63
CA LEU A 112 4.72 -6.56 -1.27
C LEU A 112 3.86 -6.44 -0.01
N LEU A 113 2.81 -7.24 0.12
CA LEU A 113 1.93 -7.27 1.30
C LEU A 113 2.70 -7.57 2.58
N ASN A 114 3.66 -8.49 2.52
CA ASN A 114 4.57 -8.75 3.65
C ASN A 114 5.42 -7.53 4.01
N GLN A 115 5.89 -6.75 3.03
CA GLN A 115 6.62 -5.51 3.28
C GLN A 115 5.72 -4.45 3.93
N VAL A 116 4.47 -4.31 3.46
CA VAL A 116 3.46 -3.43 4.08
C VAL A 116 3.29 -3.76 5.56
N LYS A 117 3.07 -5.04 5.88
CA LYS A 117 2.88 -5.53 7.26
C LYS A 117 4.08 -5.27 8.16
N MET A 118 5.30 -5.41 7.63
CA MET A 118 6.54 -5.20 8.39
C MET A 118 6.87 -3.72 8.58
N GLN A 119 6.50 -2.85 7.65
CA GLN A 119 6.89 -1.45 7.67
C GLN A 119 6.14 -0.64 8.74
N ASP A 120 4.83 -0.84 8.83
CA ASP A 120 3.99 -0.14 9.82
C ASP A 120 2.83 -1.05 10.23
N TYR A 121 3.09 -1.86 11.26
CA TYR A 121 2.12 -2.82 11.77
C TYR A 121 0.84 -2.15 12.30
N GLN A 122 0.94 -0.95 12.89
CA GLN A 122 -0.23 -0.24 13.41
C GLN A 122 -1.09 0.31 12.27
N ALA A 123 -0.49 0.95 11.27
CA ALA A 123 -1.20 1.39 10.08
C ALA A 123 -1.82 0.19 9.34
N PHE A 124 -1.09 -0.94 9.25
CA PHE A 124 -1.62 -2.16 8.64
C PHE A 124 -2.85 -2.69 9.40
N HIS A 125 -2.84 -2.69 10.73
CA HIS A 125 -4.03 -3.07 11.51
C HIS A 125 -5.22 -2.15 11.29
N GLN A 126 -5.00 -0.83 11.26
CA GLN A 126 -6.07 0.12 10.93
C GLN A 126 -6.66 -0.17 9.54
N ILE A 127 -5.81 -0.55 8.59
CA ILE A 127 -6.22 -0.92 7.24
C ILE A 127 -7.04 -2.20 7.23
N LEU A 128 -6.69 -3.21 8.03
CA LEU A 128 -7.50 -4.43 8.16
C LEU A 128 -8.89 -4.15 8.75
N HIS A 129 -9.03 -3.14 9.60
CA HIS A 129 -10.33 -2.69 10.10
C HIS A 129 -11.15 -1.99 9.01
N LEU A 130 -10.50 -1.23 8.14
CA LEU A 130 -11.15 -0.55 7.01
C LEU A 130 -11.51 -1.53 5.88
N PHE A 131 -10.66 -2.53 5.65
CA PHE A 131 -10.76 -3.48 4.55
C PHE A 131 -10.59 -4.93 5.07
N PRO A 132 -11.64 -5.51 5.69
CA PRO A 132 -11.54 -6.82 6.32
C PRO A 132 -11.20 -7.96 5.36
N HIS A 133 -11.53 -7.83 4.07
CA HIS A 133 -11.21 -8.84 3.06
C HIS A 133 -9.70 -9.07 2.91
N LEU A 134 -8.87 -8.06 3.20
CA LEU A 134 -7.41 -8.19 3.18
C LEU A 134 -6.89 -9.24 4.19
N GLN A 135 -7.70 -9.65 5.19
CA GLN A 135 -7.34 -10.72 6.13
C GLN A 135 -7.18 -12.09 5.46
N SER A 136 -7.88 -12.36 4.35
CA SER A 136 -7.77 -13.62 3.60
C SER A 136 -6.39 -13.79 2.94
N TRP A 137 -5.60 -12.72 2.88
CA TRP A 137 -4.29 -12.65 2.23
C TRP A 137 -3.09 -12.68 3.19
N GLN A 138 -3.32 -12.85 4.50
CA GLN A 138 -2.27 -12.99 5.53
C GLN A 138 -1.59 -14.35 5.53
#